data_AF-A0AAW6B8Z8-F1
#
_entry.id   AF-A0AAW6B8Z8-F1
#
_cell.length_a   1.000
_cell.length_b   1.000
_cell.length_c   1.000
_cell.angle_alpha   90.00
_cell.angle_beta   90.00
_cell.angle_gamma   90.00
#
_symmetry.space_group_name_H-M   'P 1'
#
loop_
_entity.id
_entity.type
_entity.pdbx_description
1 polymer ?
#
loop_
_entity_poly.entity_id
_entity_poly.type
_entity_poly.pdbx_seq_one_letter_code
_entity_poly.pdbx_strand_id
1 'polypeptide(L)' 'MISVLPFIWLYNGQRGKKSWITKYFFYIIYPAHLWILMILRYLFIKYELQY' A
#
# COMPACT_ATOMS: atom_id res chain seq x y z
N MET A 1 14.46 3.47 -6.36
CA MET A 1 13.99 4.82 -5.94
C MET A 1 13.35 5.64 -7.06
N ILE A 2 13.22 5.12 -8.29
CA ILE A 2 12.58 5.82 -9.43
C ILE A 2 11.05 5.74 -9.40
N SER A 3 10.48 4.68 -8.79
CA SER A 3 9.03 4.44 -8.73
C SER A 3 8.22 5.53 -8.03
N VAL A 4 8.85 6.40 -7.23
CA VAL A 4 8.18 7.50 -6.53
C VAL A 4 8.04 8.77 -7.38
N LEU A 5 8.86 8.91 -8.43
CA LEU A 5 8.90 10.10 -9.29
C LEU A 5 7.54 10.50 -9.90
N PRO A 6 6.70 9.58 -10.44
CA PRO A 6 5.40 9.98 -10.98
C PRO A 6 4.48 10.60 -9.91
N PHE A 7 4.56 10.13 -8.66
CA PHE A 7 3.77 10.66 -7.56
C PHE A 7 4.24 12.05 -7.11
N ILE A 8 5.56 12.29 -7.17
CA ILE A 8 6.15 13.61 -6.88
C ILE A 8 5.75 14.62 -7.97
N TRP A 9 5.72 14.22 -9.24
CA TRP A 9 5.27 15.10 -10.32
C TRP A 9 3.79 15.48 -10.22
N LEU A 10 2.95 14.59 -9.68
CA LEU A 10 1.53 14.89 -9.42
C LEU A 10 1.31 15.76 -8.17
N TYR A 11 2.35 16.00 -7.37
CA TYR A 11 2.23 16.80 -6.15
C TYR A 11 2.21 18.29 -6.46
N ASN A 12 1.15 18.98 -6.03
CA ASN A 12 0.89 20.39 -6.31
C ASN A 12 1.52 21.37 -5.29
N GLY A 13 2.32 20.89 -4.34
CA GLY A 13 2.97 21.73 -3.33
C GLY A 13 2.07 22.18 -2.17
N GLN A 14 0.78 21.87 -2.19
CA GLN A 14 -0.18 22.33 -1.17
C GLN A 14 -0.32 21.34 -0.03
N ARG A 15 -0.59 21.86 1.17
CA ARG A 15 -0.88 21.02 2.34
C ARG A 15 -2.16 20.22 2.09
N GLY A 16 -2.09 18.90 2.28
CA GLY A 16 -3.23 18.01 2.13
C GLY A 16 -4.41 18.42 3.03
N LYS A 17 -5.64 18.16 2.54
CA LYS A 17 -6.87 18.49 3.28
C LYS A 17 -6.86 17.79 4.65
N LYS A 18 -7.17 18.53 5.71
CA LYS A 18 -7.29 18.01 7.07
C LYS A 18 -8.62 17.25 7.21
N SER A 19 -8.67 16.04 6.69
CA SER A 19 -9.80 15.12 6.84
C SER A 19 -9.46 13.99 7.80
N TRP A 20 -10.47 13.51 8.53
CA TRP A 20 -10.40 12.30 9.34
C TRP A 20 -9.93 11.09 8.52
N ILE A 21 -10.35 10.99 7.25
CA ILE A 21 -9.92 9.92 6.34
C ILE A 21 -8.40 9.97 6.13
N THR A 22 -7.85 11.14 5.80
CA THR A 22 -6.41 11.32 5.58
C THR A 22 -5.60 11.08 6.85
N LYS A 23 -6.18 11.35 8.02
CA LYS A 23 -5.55 11.08 9.33
C LYS A 23 -5.50 9.58 9.66
N TYR A 24 -6.57 8.84 9.38
CA TYR A 24 -6.71 7.43 9.80
C TYR A 24 -6.38 6.42 8.72
N PHE A 25 -6.25 6.83 7.45
CA PHE A 25 -5.92 5.95 6.32
C PHE A 25 -4.69 5.06 6.60
N PHE A 26 -3.62 5.64 7.13
CA PHE A 26 -2.40 4.90 7.43
C PHE A 26 -2.64 3.79 8.48
N TYR A 27 -3.44 4.06 9.50
CA TYR A 27 -3.72 3.09 10.57
C TYR A 27 -4.54 1.89 10.09
N ILE A 28 -5.27 2.03 8.99
CA ILE A 28 -6.07 0.93 8.40
C ILE A 28 -5.24 0.20 7.34
N ILE A 29 -4.59 0.94 6.45
CA ILE A 29 -3.84 0.36 5.32
C ILE A 29 -2.54 -0.31 5.79
N TYR A 30 -1.90 0.21 6.84
CA TYR A 30 -0.67 -0.36 7.37
C TYR A 30 -0.84 -1.82 7.86
N PRO A 31 -1.81 -2.16 8.72
CA PRO A 31 -2.07 -3.56 9.01
C PRO A 31 -2.57 -4.30 7.77
N ALA A 32 -3.52 -3.75 7.00
CA ALA A 32 -4.13 -4.48 5.88
C ALA A 32 -3.13 -4.96 4.82
N HIS A 33 -2.15 -4.15 4.42
CA HIS A 33 -1.20 -4.55 3.38
C HIS A 33 -0.28 -5.71 3.82
N LEU A 34 0.06 -5.81 5.11
CA LEU A 34 0.82 -6.95 5.64
C LEU A 34 0.02 -8.26 5.50
N TRP A 35 -1.28 -8.21 5.78
CA TRP A 35 -2.17 -9.36 5.61
C TRP A 35 -2.30 -9.74 4.13
N ILE A 36 -2.43 -8.76 3.25
CA ILE A 36 -2.45 -8.98 1.80
C ILE A 36 -1.17 -9.68 1.34
N LEU A 37 0.01 -9.20 1.75
CA LEU A 37 1.30 -9.82 1.41
C LEU A 37 1.39 -11.26 1.94
N MET A 38 0.88 -11.51 3.15
CA MET A 38 0.87 -12.85 3.74
C MET A 38 -0.04 -13.81 2.97
N ILE A 39 -1.22 -13.35 2.55
CA ILE A 39 -2.16 -14.13 1.72
C ILE A 39 -1.55 -14.42 0.36
N LEU A 40 -0.96 -13.41 -0.30
CA LEU A 40 -0.29 -13.59 -1.59
C LEU A 40 0.83 -14.63 -1.50
N ARG A 41 1.67 -14.55 -0.47
CA ARG A 41 2.71 -15.54 -0.19
C ARG A 41 2.12 -16.94 0.00
N TYR A 42 1.07 -17.07 0.79
CA TYR A 42 0.44 -18.37 1.04
C TYR A 42 -0.11 -18.98 -0.26
N LEU A 43 -0.79 -18.19 -1.08
CA LEU A 43 -1.33 -18.65 -2.37
C LEU A 43 -0.19 -19.05 -3.33
N PHE A 44 0.88 -18.26 -3.40
CA PHE A 44 2.02 -18.55 -4.25
C PHE A 44 2.72 -19.85 -3.85
N ILE A 45 3.02 -20.03 -2.55
CA ILE A 45 3.64 -21.28 -2.04
C ILE A 45 2.71 -22.48 -2.25
N LYS A 46 1.41 -22.33 -2.03
CA LYS A 46 0.44 -23.40 -2.28
C LYS A 46 0.41 -23.79 -3.75
N TYR A 47 0.53 -22.81 -4.66
CA TYR A 47 0.60 -23.07 -6.10
C TYR A 47 1.86 -23.88 -6.45
N GLU A 48 3.03 -23.45 -5.96
CA GLU A 48 4.31 -24.16 -6.17
C GLU A 48 4.30 -25.60 -5.64
N LEU A 49 3.64 -25.87 -4.50
CA LEU A 49 3.56 -27.23 -3.93
C LEU A 49 2.59 -28.17 -4.69
N GLN A 50 1.79 -27.65 -5.61
CA GLN A 50 0.82 -28.44 -6.37
C GLN A 50 1.31 -28.84 -7.77
N TYR A 51 2.49 -28.36 -8.17
CA TYR A 51 3.26 -28.78 -9.35
C TYR A 51 4.53 -29.52 -8.93
#